data_AF-A0A2T6NL74-F1
#
_entry.id   AF-A0A2T6NL74-F1
#
_cell.length_a   1.000
_cell.length_b   1.000
_cell.length_c   1.000
_cell.angle_alpha   90.00
_cell.angle_beta   90.00
_cell.angle_gamma   90.00
#
_symmetry.space_group_name_H-M   'P 1'
#
loop_
_entity.id
_entity.type
_entity.pdbx_description
1 polymer ?
#
loop_
_entity_poly.entity_id
_entity_poly.type
_entity_poly.pdbx_seq_one_letter_code
_entity_poly.pdbx_strand_id
1 'polypeptide(L)'
;MPVVDIAELPSVALTSMNEVHMEEVGLINRLGEMVLQAIDGALDPEQISHLLAEWVEHTRAHFEGENRLMESYAFPPYPVHKAEHAEVLTRIESVQDQWLREQGLQQLADYIFVEWRAWFDQHVKSMDMVTAQFLSQVM
;
A
#
# COMPACT_ATOMS: atom_id res chain seq x y z
N MET A 1 11.60 8.48 11.43
CA MET A 1 12.07 7.39 10.54
C MET A 1 10.99 7.12 9.53
N PRO A 2 11.31 6.84 8.26
CA PRO A 2 10.30 6.43 7.30
C PRO A 2 9.71 5.07 7.69
N VAL A 3 8.48 4.81 7.27
CA VAL A 3 7.85 3.48 7.36
C VAL A 3 8.63 2.51 6.46
N VAL A 4 8.93 2.94 5.24
CA VAL A 4 9.74 2.21 4.26
C VAL A 4 10.83 3.14 3.75
N ASP A 5 12.09 2.69 3.84
CA ASP A 5 13.19 3.40 3.20
C ASP A 5 13.09 3.20 1.67
N ILE A 6 12.97 4.29 0.93
CA ILE A 6 12.85 4.24 -0.54
C ILE A 6 14.10 3.63 -1.20
N ALA A 7 15.26 3.70 -0.53
CA ALA A 7 16.48 3.05 -1.00
C ALA A 7 16.44 1.51 -0.88
N GLU A 8 15.56 0.97 -0.03
CA GLU A 8 15.36 -0.47 0.17
C GLU A 8 14.14 -1.01 -0.59
N LEU A 9 13.42 -0.16 -1.32
CA LEU A 9 12.23 -0.55 -2.08
C LEU A 9 12.61 -1.58 -3.16
N PRO A 10 12.00 -2.79 -3.16
CA PRO A 10 12.25 -3.77 -4.18
C PRO A 10 11.79 -3.26 -5.54
N SER A 11 12.59 -3.47 -6.58
CA SER A 11 12.21 -3.12 -7.95
C SER A 11 11.73 -4.35 -8.72
N VAL A 12 10.69 -4.16 -9.52
CA VAL A 12 10.12 -5.17 -10.43
C VAL A 12 10.39 -4.82 -11.90
N ALA A 13 10.15 -5.77 -12.81
CA ALA A 13 10.51 -5.65 -14.22
C ALA A 13 9.80 -4.52 -14.99
N LEU A 14 8.63 -4.06 -14.53
CA LEU A 14 7.87 -2.99 -15.18
C LEU A 14 8.07 -1.65 -14.49
N THR A 15 8.56 -0.65 -15.23
CA THR A 15 8.75 0.72 -14.73
C THR A 15 7.48 1.33 -14.15
N SER A 16 6.33 1.14 -14.82
CA SER A 16 5.05 1.69 -14.36
C SER A 16 4.61 1.13 -13.00
N MET A 17 4.93 -0.13 -12.68
CA MET A 17 4.64 -0.70 -11.36
C MET A 17 5.55 -0.09 -10.29
N ASN A 18 6.86 0.05 -10.59
CA ASN A 18 7.80 0.71 -9.68
C ASN A 18 7.38 2.16 -9.35
N GLU A 19 6.88 2.90 -10.35
CA GLU A 19 6.39 4.27 -10.16
C GLU A 19 5.23 4.32 -9.16
N VAL A 20 4.23 3.44 -9.31
CA VAL A 20 3.07 3.37 -8.41
C VAL A 20 3.48 2.89 -7.01
N HIS A 21 4.41 1.92 -6.90
CA HIS A 21 4.95 1.48 -5.60
C HIS A 21 5.69 2.60 -4.88
N MET A 22 6.45 3.42 -5.61
CA MET A 22 7.13 4.59 -5.05
C MET A 22 6.15 5.66 -4.58
N GLU A 23 5.06 5.90 -5.31
CA GLU A 23 3.99 6.81 -4.90
C GLU A 23 3.32 6.34 -3.60
N GLU A 24 3.01 5.04 -3.51
CA GLU A 24 2.41 4.46 -2.30
C GLU A 24 3.34 4.59 -1.09
N VAL A 25 4.63 4.31 -1.27
CA VAL A 25 5.66 4.52 -0.23
C VAL A 25 5.78 6.01 0.16
N GLY A 26 5.62 6.93 -0.79
CA GLY A 26 5.58 8.36 -0.50
C GLY A 26 4.40 8.75 0.40
N LEU A 27 3.20 8.24 0.09
CA LEU A 27 1.99 8.45 0.89
C LEU A 27 2.14 7.88 2.30
N ILE A 28 2.55 6.62 2.42
CA ILE A 28 2.65 5.97 3.72
C ILE A 28 3.74 6.58 4.60
N ASN A 29 4.85 7.04 4.02
CA ASN A 29 5.91 7.71 4.78
C ASN A 29 5.43 9.05 5.35
N ARG A 30 4.65 9.83 4.58
CA ARG A 30 4.03 11.08 5.08
C ARG A 30 3.02 10.80 6.19
N LEU A 31 2.17 9.79 6.01
CA LEU A 31 1.21 9.38 7.04
C LEU A 31 1.91 8.89 8.30
N GLY A 32 2.94 8.03 8.17
CA GLY A 32 3.71 7.53 9.29
C GLY A 32 4.43 8.64 10.05
N GLU A 33 4.99 9.64 9.36
CA GLU A 33 5.57 10.81 10.01
C GLU A 33 4.52 11.58 10.84
N MET A 34 3.33 11.82 10.27
CA MET A 34 2.24 12.49 10.97
C MET A 34 1.78 11.70 12.21
N VAL A 35 1.70 10.37 12.11
CA VAL A 35 1.34 9.50 13.24
C VAL A 35 2.39 9.59 14.35
N LEU A 36 3.68 9.59 14.02
CA LEU A 36 4.75 9.75 15.02
C LEU A 36 4.69 11.13 15.68
N GLN A 37 4.49 12.20 14.91
CA GLN A 37 4.32 13.55 15.46
C GLN A 37 3.11 13.63 16.41
N ALA A 38 2.01 12.97 16.06
CA ALA A 38 0.82 12.90 16.89
C ALA A 38 1.06 12.14 18.21
N ILE A 39 1.83 11.05 18.17
CA ILE A 39 2.27 10.31 19.38
C ILE A 39 3.13 11.20 20.28
N ASP A 40 3.98 12.05 19.70
CA ASP A 40 4.83 13.03 20.40
C ASP A 40 4.06 14.28 20.87
N GLY A 41 2.73 14.32 20.68
CA GLY A 41 1.83 15.35 21.22
C GLY A 41 1.39 16.43 20.21
N ALA A 42 1.79 16.32 18.94
CA ALA A 42 1.37 17.21 17.86
C ALA A 42 0.22 16.58 17.04
N LEU A 43 -0.87 16.21 17.71
CA LEU A 43 -2.00 15.53 17.06
C LEU A 43 -2.78 16.47 16.13
N ASP A 44 -2.87 16.09 14.86
CA ASP A 44 -3.76 16.68 13.86
C ASP A 44 -4.65 15.59 13.23
N PRO A 45 -5.84 15.33 13.79
CA PRO A 45 -6.68 14.22 13.34
C PRO A 45 -7.25 14.45 11.93
N GLU A 46 -7.45 15.70 11.53
CA GLU A 46 -7.99 16.04 10.21
C GLU A 46 -6.95 15.73 9.13
N GLN A 47 -5.69 16.13 9.36
CA GLN A 47 -4.60 15.85 8.44
C GLN A 47 -4.30 14.34 8.34
N ILE A 48 -4.36 13.59 9.45
CA ILE A 48 -4.23 12.13 9.42
C ILE A 48 -5.37 11.51 8.62
N SER A 49 -6.62 11.95 8.84
CA SER A 49 -7.79 11.43 8.13
C SER A 49 -7.69 11.68 6.62
N HIS A 50 -7.20 12.85 6.22
CA HIS A 50 -6.96 13.21 4.83
C HIS A 50 -5.91 12.31 4.18
N LEU A 51 -4.74 12.15 4.80
CA LEU A 51 -3.66 11.29 4.29
C LEU A 51 -4.08 9.81 4.21
N LEU A 52 -4.87 9.35 5.18
CA LEU A 52 -5.41 8.00 5.19
C LEU A 52 -6.40 7.78 4.04
N ALA A 53 -7.24 8.78 3.72
CA ALA A 53 -8.12 8.74 2.56
C ALA A 53 -7.37 8.78 1.23
N GLU A 54 -6.33 9.61 1.11
CA GLU A 54 -5.46 9.61 -0.07
C GLU A 54 -4.80 8.25 -0.29
N TRP A 55 -4.30 7.63 0.79
CA TRP A 55 -3.68 6.32 0.71
C TRP A 55 -4.67 5.24 0.28
N VAL A 56 -5.86 5.16 0.89
CA VAL A 56 -6.91 4.19 0.49
C VAL A 56 -7.26 4.31 -0.99
N GLU A 57 -7.44 5.54 -1.48
CA GLU A 57 -7.80 5.77 -2.89
C GLU A 57 -6.65 5.41 -3.83
N HIS A 58 -5.42 5.75 -3.47
CA HIS A 58 -4.23 5.36 -4.22
C HIS A 58 -4.09 3.84 -4.32
N THR A 59 -4.17 3.13 -3.19
CA THR A 59 -4.07 1.65 -3.17
C THR A 59 -5.18 1.01 -3.99
N ARG A 60 -6.42 1.54 -3.94
CA ARG A 60 -7.52 1.05 -4.79
C ARG A 60 -7.18 1.20 -6.27
N ALA A 61 -6.75 2.40 -6.69
CA ALA A 61 -6.41 2.68 -8.08
C ALA A 61 -5.22 1.84 -8.57
N HIS A 62 -4.21 1.68 -7.71
CA HIS A 62 -3.04 0.82 -7.91
C HIS A 62 -3.48 -0.62 -8.20
N PHE A 63 -4.20 -1.26 -7.27
CA PHE A 63 -4.66 -2.63 -7.43
C PHE A 63 -5.57 -2.81 -8.63
N GLU A 64 -6.47 -1.86 -8.89
CA GLU A 64 -7.30 -1.90 -10.10
C GLU A 64 -6.47 -1.86 -11.38
N GLY A 65 -5.41 -1.05 -11.42
CA GLY A 65 -4.47 -0.98 -12.54
C GLY A 65 -3.82 -2.33 -12.82
N GLU A 66 -3.23 -2.94 -11.80
CA GLU A 66 -2.58 -4.25 -11.93
C GLU A 66 -3.57 -5.36 -12.24
N ASN A 67 -4.74 -5.36 -11.59
CA ASN A 67 -5.80 -6.33 -11.85
C ASN A 67 -6.27 -6.28 -13.31
N ARG A 68 -6.41 -5.08 -13.90
CA ARG A 68 -6.75 -4.91 -15.32
C ARG A 68 -5.64 -5.43 -16.24
N LEU A 69 -4.37 -5.20 -15.91
CA LEU A 69 -3.25 -5.72 -16.68
C LEU A 69 -3.22 -7.26 -16.62
N MET A 70 -3.27 -7.83 -15.41
CA MET A 70 -3.28 -9.28 -15.21
C MET A 70 -4.42 -9.97 -15.96
N GLU A 71 -5.63 -9.40 -15.92
CA GLU A 71 -6.79 -9.93 -16.65
C GLU A 71 -6.61 -9.83 -18.17
N SER A 72 -6.17 -8.66 -18.68
CA SER A 72 -6.03 -8.40 -20.11
C SER A 72 -4.99 -9.29 -20.79
N TYR A 73 -3.91 -9.62 -20.07
CA TYR A 73 -2.82 -10.46 -20.57
C TYR A 73 -2.92 -11.91 -20.12
N ALA A 74 -4.06 -12.33 -19.55
CA ALA A 74 -4.33 -13.70 -19.10
C ALA A 74 -3.25 -14.26 -18.15
N PHE A 75 -2.82 -13.45 -17.19
CA PHE A 75 -1.84 -13.85 -16.18
C PHE A 75 -2.39 -15.06 -15.37
N PRO A 76 -1.72 -16.22 -15.39
CA PRO A 76 -2.31 -17.46 -14.89
C PRO A 76 -2.75 -17.45 -13.40
N PRO A 77 -1.99 -16.88 -12.45
CA PRO A 77 -2.41 -16.82 -11.05
C PRO A 77 -3.23 -15.56 -10.70
N TYR A 78 -3.82 -14.86 -11.68
CA TYR A 78 -4.68 -13.68 -11.47
C TYR A 78 -5.74 -13.85 -10.36
N PRO A 79 -6.50 -14.96 -10.27
CA PRO A 79 -7.53 -15.08 -9.23
C PRO A 79 -6.97 -15.02 -7.81
N VAL A 80 -5.75 -15.53 -7.60
CA VAL A 80 -5.09 -15.54 -6.29
C VAL A 80 -4.53 -14.15 -5.96
N HIS A 81 -3.87 -13.49 -6.92
CA HIS A 81 -3.34 -12.13 -6.74
C HIS A 81 -4.46 -11.13 -6.48
N LYS A 82 -5.54 -11.18 -7.25
CA LYS A 82 -6.71 -10.32 -7.03
C LYS A 82 -7.35 -10.52 -5.66
N ALA A 83 -7.38 -11.76 -5.16
CA ALA A 83 -7.94 -12.05 -3.83
C ALA A 83 -7.09 -11.38 -2.73
N GLU A 84 -5.77 -11.48 -2.81
CA GLU A 84 -4.85 -10.80 -1.90
C GLU A 84 -5.05 -9.27 -1.91
N HIS A 85 -5.16 -8.66 -3.10
CA HIS A 85 -5.47 -7.24 -3.24
C HIS A 85 -6.78 -6.87 -2.54
N ALA A 86 -7.84 -7.68 -2.72
CA ALA A 86 -9.14 -7.42 -2.11
C ALA A 86 -9.10 -7.52 -0.57
N GLU A 87 -8.38 -8.50 -0.03
CA GLU A 87 -8.21 -8.68 1.42
C GLU A 87 -7.49 -7.48 2.05
N VAL A 88 -6.40 -7.04 1.43
CA VAL A 88 -5.59 -5.92 1.93
C VAL A 88 -6.34 -4.61 1.82
N LEU A 89 -7.01 -4.35 0.69
CA LEU A 89 -7.82 -3.15 0.53
C LEU A 89 -8.94 -3.08 1.59
N THR A 90 -9.63 -4.20 1.83
CA THR A 90 -10.64 -4.30 2.90
C THR A 90 -10.04 -4.01 4.27
N ARG A 91 -8.81 -4.47 4.52
CA ARG A 91 -8.10 -4.22 5.78
C ARG A 91 -7.75 -2.73 5.94
N ILE A 92 -7.24 -2.06 4.90
CA ILE A 92 -6.93 -0.63 4.95
C ILE A 92 -8.21 0.19 5.17
N GLU A 93 -9.30 -0.11 4.46
CA GLU A 93 -10.62 0.52 4.64
C GLU A 93 -11.12 0.34 6.08
N SER A 94 -10.99 -0.84 6.66
CA SER A 94 -11.35 -1.09 8.06
C SER A 94 -10.52 -0.27 9.04
N VAL A 95 -9.23 -0.05 8.76
CA VAL A 95 -8.36 0.79 9.60
C VAL A 95 -8.75 2.26 9.49
N GLN A 96 -9.11 2.72 8.30
CA GLN A 96 -9.67 4.05 8.08
C GLN A 96 -10.96 4.25 8.89
N ASP A 97 -11.92 3.32 8.79
CA ASP A 97 -13.17 3.39 9.53
C ASP A 97 -12.97 3.35 11.05
N GLN A 98 -11.97 2.59 11.52
CA GLN A 98 -11.61 2.60 12.94
C GLN A 98 -11.03 3.95 13.36
N TRP A 99 -10.09 4.50 12.59
CA TRP A 99 -9.49 5.80 12.84
C TRP A 99 -10.55 6.92 12.91
N LEU A 100 -11.50 6.96 11.96
CA LEU A 100 -12.56 7.97 11.93
C LEU A 100 -13.49 7.92 13.15
N ARG A 101 -13.63 6.75 13.79
CA ARG A 101 -14.48 6.57 14.98
C ARG A 101 -13.73 6.82 16.29
N GLU A 102 -12.49 6.35 16.36
CA GLU A 102 -11.76 6.18 17.63
C GLU A 102 -10.53 7.08 17.74
N GLN A 103 -9.98 7.55 16.61
CA GLN A 103 -8.71 8.28 16.53
C GLN A 103 -7.56 7.58 17.28
N GLY A 104 -7.58 6.24 17.26
CA GLY A 104 -6.63 5.39 17.96
C GLY A 104 -5.25 5.40 17.30
N LEU A 105 -4.34 6.26 17.80
CA LEU A 105 -2.99 6.40 17.27
C LEU A 105 -2.17 5.10 17.32
N GLN A 106 -2.26 4.37 18.44
CA GLN A 106 -1.49 3.13 18.59
C GLN A 106 -1.95 2.07 17.57
N GLN A 107 -3.26 1.94 17.37
CA GLN A 107 -3.81 0.97 16.39
C GLN A 107 -3.38 1.33 14.97
N LEU A 108 -3.44 2.62 14.61
CA LEU A 108 -2.98 3.10 13.30
C LEU A 108 -1.47 2.89 13.12
N ALA A 109 -0.67 3.16 14.16
CA ALA A 109 0.77 2.94 14.14
C ALA A 109 1.12 1.45 13.99
N ASP A 110 0.49 0.56 14.77
CA ASP A 110 0.71 -0.89 14.67
C ASP A 110 0.40 -1.39 13.26
N TYR A 111 -0.68 -0.90 12.65
CA TYR A 111 -1.02 -1.28 11.30
C TYR A 111 0.03 -0.82 10.27
N ILE A 112 0.41 0.46 10.29
CA ILE A 112 1.32 1.03 9.29
C ILE A 112 2.73 0.46 9.43
N PHE A 113 3.27 0.46 10.65
CA PHE A 113 4.68 0.14 10.89
C PHE A 113 4.94 -1.37 11.00
N VAL A 114 3.91 -2.19 11.22
CA VAL A 114 4.05 -3.65 11.39
C VAL A 114 3.28 -4.42 10.32
N GLU A 115 1.94 -4.36 10.34
CA GLU A 115 1.10 -5.21 9.49
C GLU A 115 1.29 -4.89 8.00
N TRP A 116 1.02 -3.64 7.60
CA TRP A 116 1.12 -3.24 6.20
C TRP A 116 2.56 -3.28 5.70
N ARG A 117 3.53 -2.81 6.49
CA ARG A 117 4.94 -2.82 6.10
C ARG A 117 5.44 -4.23 5.78
N ALA A 118 5.10 -5.21 6.62
CA ALA A 118 5.50 -6.59 6.40
C ALA A 118 4.81 -7.19 5.17
N TRP A 119 3.51 -6.92 5.01
CA TRP A 119 2.75 -7.36 3.86
C TRP A 119 3.32 -6.77 2.55
N PHE A 120 3.53 -5.46 2.48
CA PHE A 120 3.98 -4.77 1.28
C PHE A 120 5.34 -5.29 0.79
N ASP A 121 6.30 -5.45 1.71
CA ASP A 121 7.62 -6.01 1.37
C ASP A 121 7.51 -7.43 0.78
N GLN A 122 6.68 -8.28 1.39
CA GLN A 122 6.45 -9.63 0.91
C GLN A 122 5.73 -9.64 -0.43
N HIS A 123 4.70 -8.81 -0.59
CA HIS A 123 3.86 -8.74 -1.77
C HIS A 123 4.67 -8.34 -3.00
N VAL A 124 5.44 -7.24 -2.90
CA VAL A 124 6.27 -6.75 -4.00
C VAL A 124 7.35 -7.77 -4.39
N LYS A 125 8.01 -8.39 -3.41
CA LYS A 125 9.08 -9.39 -3.65
C LYS A 125 8.57 -10.73 -4.19
N SER A 126 7.27 -10.99 -4.15
CA SER A 126 6.69 -12.28 -4.55
C SER A 126 5.70 -12.11 -5.70
N MET A 127 4.48 -11.67 -5.41
CA MET A 127 3.39 -11.64 -6.37
C MET A 127 3.67 -10.62 -7.48
N ASP A 128 4.03 -9.39 -7.11
CA ASP A 128 4.28 -8.32 -8.11
C ASP A 128 5.53 -8.60 -8.94
N MET A 129 6.57 -9.18 -8.33
CA MET A 129 7.76 -9.60 -9.05
C MET A 129 7.42 -10.59 -10.16
N VAL A 130 6.60 -11.60 -9.87
CA VAL A 130 6.18 -12.60 -10.87
C VAL A 130 5.24 -11.98 -11.90
N THR A 131 4.31 -11.14 -11.48
CA THR A 131 3.38 -10.41 -12.35
C THR A 131 4.11 -9.51 -13.33
N ALA A 132 5.00 -8.65 -12.84
CA ALA A 132 5.82 -7.76 -13.66
C ALA A 132 6.71 -8.56 -14.63
N GLN A 133 7.32 -9.65 -14.16
CA GLN A 133 8.16 -10.49 -15.02
C GLN A 133 7.35 -11.12 -16.16
N PHE A 134 6.15 -11.62 -15.89
CA PHE A 134 5.26 -12.13 -16.94
C PHE A 134 4.86 -11.03 -17.92
N LEU A 135 4.33 -9.92 -17.40
CA LEU A 135 3.83 -8.81 -18.20
C LEU A 135 4.93 -8.19 -19.09
N SER A 136 6.17 -8.10 -18.61
CA SER A 136 7.30 -7.60 -19.40
C SER A 136 7.63 -8.41 -20.67
N GLN A 137 7.09 -9.64 -20.78
CA GLN A 137 7.30 -10.50 -21.93
C GLN A 137 6.12 -10.49 -22.91
N VAL A 138 4.96 -9.98 -22.49
CA VAL A 138 3.70 -10.08 -23.24
C VAL A 138 3.05 -8.72 -23.54
N MET A 139 3.49 -7.64 -22.90
CA MET A 139 3.11 -6.25 -23.17
C MET A 139 3.90 -5.61 -24.30
#